data_AF-A0A2M8PJS5-F1
#
_entry.id   AF-A0A2M8PJS5-F1
#
_cell.length_a   1.000
_cell.length_b   1.000
_cell.length_c   1.000
_cell.angle_alpha   90.00
_cell.angle_beta   90.00
_cell.angle_gamma   90.00
#
_symmetry.space_group_name_H-M   'P 1'
#
loop_
_entity.id
_entity.type
_entity.pdbx_description
1 polymer ?
#
loop_
_entity_poly.entity_id
_entity_poly.type
_entity_poly.pdbx_seq_one_letter_code
_entity_poly.pdbx_strand_id
1 'polypeptide(L)' 'MSEDNQIFVGDKPFMNYVTAVVMQFTSKKEDEVIVKSRGKFIS' A
#
# COMPACT_ATOMS: atom_id res chain seq x y z
N MET A 1 -15.90 5.41 -2.01
CA MET A 1 -14.57 4.85 -2.35
C MET A 1 -14.19 3.98 -1.17
N SER A 2 -14.22 2.67 -1.35
CA SER A 2 -14.00 1.68 -0.28
C SER A 2 -12.59 1.84 0.30
N GLU A 3 -12.44 1.67 1.63
CA GLU A 3 -11.14 1.78 2.32
C GLU A 3 -10.16 0.64 1.98
N ASP A 4 -10.63 -0.37 1.25
CA ASP A 4 -9.92 -1.64 1.01
C ASP A 4 -8.68 -1.53 0.13
N ASN A 5 -8.56 -0.47 -0.68
CA ASN A 5 -7.45 -0.26 -1.60
C ASN A 5 -6.36 0.69 -1.05
N GLN A 6 -6.38 0.97 0.26
CA GLN A 6 -5.42 1.88 0.90
C GLN A 6 -4.28 1.13 1.61
N ILE A 7 -3.05 1.62 1.47
CA ILE A 7 -1.85 1.08 2.14
C ILE A 7 -1.17 2.20 2.93
N PHE A 8 -0.99 2.00 4.23
CA PHE A 8 -0.30 2.95 5.12
C PHE A 8 1.14 2.49 5.40
N VAL A 9 2.11 3.34 5.07
CA VAL A 9 3.56 3.07 5.22
C VAL A 9 4.08 3.54 6.58
N GLY A 10 4.96 2.73 7.19
CA GLY A 10 5.59 2.96 8.49
C GLY A 10 6.91 2.18 8.62
N ASP A 11 7.29 1.74 9.82
CA ASP A 11 8.60 1.12 10.09
C ASP A 11 8.73 -0.37 9.68
N LYS A 12 7.77 -0.95 8.92
CA LYS A 12 7.95 -2.33 8.43
C LYS A 12 9.01 -2.36 7.30
N PRO A 13 9.67 -3.51 7.06
CA PRO A 13 10.57 -3.66 5.93
C PRO A 13 9.92 -3.24 4.60
N PHE A 14 10.68 -2.53 3.76
CA PHE A 14 10.22 -1.98 2.48
C PHE A 14 9.43 -2.99 1.63
N MET A 15 9.97 -4.21 1.51
CA MET A 15 9.36 -5.27 0.69
C MET A 15 7.95 -5.66 1.14
N ASN A 16 7.60 -5.52 2.43
CA ASN A 16 6.25 -5.83 2.90
C ASN A 16 5.21 -4.91 2.24
N TYR A 17 5.55 -3.65 2.03
CA TYR A 17 4.66 -2.68 1.38
C TYR A 17 4.59 -2.92 -0.13
N VAL A 18 5.71 -3.26 -0.77
CA VAL A 18 5.73 -3.64 -2.19
C VAL A 18 4.85 -4.87 -2.43
N THR A 19 5.01 -5.92 -1.62
CA THR A 19 4.18 -7.12 -1.71
C THR A 19 2.71 -6.79 -1.47
N ALA A 20 2.38 -5.92 -0.51
CA ALA A 20 1.01 -5.50 -0.28
C ALA A 20 0.39 -4.79 -1.50
N VAL A 21 1.14 -3.89 -2.16
CA VAL A 21 0.68 -3.23 -3.40
C VAL A 21 0.42 -4.26 -4.50
N VAL A 22 1.35 -5.20 -4.72
CA VAL A 22 1.19 -6.26 -5.72
C VAL A 22 -0.03 -7.15 -5.41
N MET A 23 -0.28 -7.47 -4.14
CA MET A 23 -1.44 -8.27 -3.73
C MET A 23 -2.78 -7.57 -3.99
N GLN A 24 -2.85 -6.23 -3.86
CA GLN A 24 -4.07 -5.47 -4.17
C GLN A 24 -4.44 -5.62 -5.66
N PHE A 25 -3.47 -5.48 -6.57
CA PHE A 25 -3.73 -5.62 -8.01
C PHE A 25 -3.98 -7.08 -8.44
N THR A 26 -3.27 -8.04 -7.85
CA THR A 26 -3.31 -9.45 -8.32
C THR A 26 -4.42 -10.26 -7.68
N SER A 27 -4.57 -10.17 -6.35
CA SER A 27 -5.48 -11.02 -5.58
C SER A 27 -6.84 -10.36 -5.39
N LYS A 28 -6.85 -9.04 -5.13
CA LYS A 28 -8.09 -8.27 -4.94
C LYS A 28 -8.60 -7.62 -6.23
N LYS A 29 -7.79 -7.62 -7.30
CA LYS A 29 -8.15 -7.06 -8.62
C LYS A 29 -8.63 -5.61 -8.55
N GLU A 30 -8.01 -4.82 -7.67
CA GLU A 30 -8.26 -3.39 -7.57
C GLU A 30 -7.65 -2.67 -8.78
N ASP A 31 -8.37 -1.70 -9.37
CA ASP A 31 -7.87 -0.89 -10.49
C ASP A 31 -6.95 0.25 -10.02
N GLU A 32 -7.07 0.66 -8.76
CA GLU A 32 -6.31 1.75 -8.14
C GLU A 32 -5.89 1.36 -6.72
N VAL A 33 -4.67 1.72 -6.33
CA VAL A 33 -4.15 1.51 -4.97
C VAL A 33 -3.62 2.83 -4.42
N ILE A 34 -4.13 3.26 -3.26
CA ILE A 34 -3.77 4.52 -2.64
C ILE A 34 -2.73 4.27 -1.54
N VAL A 35 -1.49 4.70 -1.77
CA VAL A 35 -0.41 4.61 -0.78
C VAL A 35 -0.32 5.92 0.00
N LYS A 36 -0.37 5.82 1.33
CA LYS A 36 -0.31 6.97 2.24
C LYS A 36 0.85 6.80 3.21
N SER A 37 1.58 7.89 3.42
CA SER A 37 2.67 7.96 4.40
C SER A 37 2.70 9.36 5.03
N ARG A 38 3.48 9.52 6.09
CA ARG A 38 3.69 10.81 6.75
C ARG A 38 5.10 10.94 7.31
N GLY A 39 5.63 12.17 7.36
CA GLY A 39 6.93 12.46 7.96
C GLY A 39 8.08 11.73 7.27
N LYS A 40 8.98 11.12 8.05
CA LYS A 40 10.17 10.41 7.56
C LYS A 40 9.88 9.24 6.60
N PHE A 41 8.63 8.77 6.52
CA PHE A 41 8.24 7.61 5.70
C PHE A 41 7.79 8.00 4.27
N ILE A 42 7.89 9.29 3.89
CA ILE A 42 7.59 9.74 2.52
C ILE A 42 8.73 9.40 1.55
N SER A 43 9.96 9.41 2.03
CA SER A 43 11.18 9.13 1.26
C SER A 43 11.75 7.76 1.59
#